data_AF-A0AAU0F2C5-F1
#
_entry.id   AF-A0AAU0F2C5-F1
#
_cell.length_a   1.000
_cell.length_b   1.000
_cell.length_c   1.000
_cell.angle_alpha   90.00
_cell.angle_beta   90.00
_cell.angle_gamma   90.00
#
_symmetry.space_group_name_H-M   'P 1'
#
loop_
_entity.id
_entity.type
_entity.pdbx_description
1 polymer ?
#
loop_
_entity_poly.entity_id
_entity_poly.type
_entity_poly.pdbx_seq_one_letter_code
_entity_poly.pdbx_strand_id
1 'polypeptide(L)'
;MKKAKRVIIFLSLIFSTLLLAQKQENLLEAEFAYLSKAKLDKTNSFVDEEIFLLQVLKDKAFFFSENMAKYDSIFRSEIKRVFEATPKGSPIHITPPSNLPNTKFHYVIAQSSQSVEYLEKIGGERYSYSEPVIKIGN
;
A
#
# COMPACT_ATOMS: atom_id res chain seq x y z
N MET A 1 8.93 -9.40 -52.28
CA MET A 1 7.68 -8.97 -51.60
C MET A 1 7.31 -9.74 -50.33
N LYS A 2 7.30 -11.09 -50.29
CA LYS A 2 6.86 -11.84 -49.08
C LYS A 2 7.68 -11.59 -47.80
N LYS A 3 9.01 -11.44 -47.91
CA LYS A 3 9.90 -11.16 -46.76
C LYS A 3 9.66 -9.78 -46.16
N ALA A 4 9.56 -8.74 -46.99
CA ALA A 4 9.24 -7.37 -46.54
C ALA A 4 7.88 -7.30 -45.82
N LYS A 5 6.87 -8.01 -46.34
CA LYS A 5 5.55 -8.10 -45.69
C LYS A 5 5.61 -8.72 -44.29
N ARG A 6 6.43 -9.75 -44.09
CA ARG A 6 6.66 -10.35 -42.76
C ARG A 6 7.38 -9.39 -41.81
N VAL A 7 8.38 -8.66 -42.29
CA VAL A 7 9.11 -7.67 -41.48
C VAL A 7 8.18 -6.55 -41.03
N ILE A 8 7.32 -6.05 -41.91
CA ILE A 8 6.34 -5.00 -41.59
C ILE A 8 5.34 -5.49 -40.53
N ILE A 9 4.83 -6.72 -40.65
CA ILE A 9 3.93 -7.32 -39.66
C ILE A 9 4.63 -7.41 -38.30
N PHE A 10 5.87 -7.91 -38.27
CA PHE A 10 6.66 -8.02 -37.04
C PHE A 10 6.91 -6.66 -36.40
N LEU A 11 7.24 -5.64 -37.20
CA LEU A 11 7.44 -4.27 -36.72
C LEU A 11 6.15 -3.67 -36.16
N SER A 12 5.00 -3.94 -36.79
CA SER A 12 3.70 -3.49 -36.28
C SER A 12 3.33 -4.15 -34.95
N LEU A 13 3.71 -5.42 -34.76
CA LEU A 13 3.47 -6.16 -33.52
C LEU A 13 4.29 -5.55 -32.38
N ILE A 14 5.59 -5.29 -32.63
CA ILE A 14 6.49 -4.64 -31.68
C ILE A 14 6.01 -3.23 -31.34
N PHE A 15 5.55 -2.46 -32.35
CA PHE A 15 5.04 -1.12 -32.12
C PHE A 15 3.75 -1.12 -31.29
N SER A 16 2.87 -2.10 -31.51
CA SER A 16 1.63 -2.26 -30.74
C SER A 16 1.92 -2.59 -29.28
N THR A 17 2.90 -3.46 -28.99
CA THR A 17 3.27 -3.78 -27.60
C THR A 17 3.95 -2.61 -26.90
N LEU A 18 4.72 -1.79 -27.62
CA LEU A 18 5.32 -0.57 -27.08
C LEU A 18 4.28 0.51 -26.73
N LEU A 19 3.23 0.66 -27.55
CA LEU A 19 2.12 1.58 -27.24
C LEU A 19 1.32 1.12 -26.00
N LEU A 20 1.08 -0.18 -25.84
CA LEU A 20 0.47 -0.72 -24.61
C LEU A 20 1.39 -0.61 -23.38
N ALA A 21 2.71 -0.59 -23.58
CA ALA A 21 3.69 -0.49 -22.50
C ALA A 21 3.85 0.94 -21.95
N GLN A 22 3.24 1.95 -22.58
CA GLN A 22 3.17 3.30 -22.02
C GLN A 22 2.17 3.32 -20.86
N LYS A 23 2.56 2.63 -19.79
CA LYS A 23 1.85 2.52 -18.52
C LYS A 23 1.79 3.91 -17.93
N GLN A 24 0.58 4.41 -17.74
CA GLN A 24 0.33 5.66 -17.03
C GLN A 24 1.02 5.54 -15.66
N GLU A 25 2.07 6.33 -15.43
CA GLU A 25 2.61 6.46 -14.09
C GLU A 25 1.49 7.03 -13.23
N ASN A 26 1.16 6.34 -12.13
CA ASN A 26 0.22 6.86 -11.15
C ASN A 26 0.93 8.01 -10.45
N LEU A 27 0.91 9.19 -11.08
CA LEU A 27 1.52 10.38 -10.55
C LEU A 27 0.72 10.83 -9.34
N LEU A 28 1.41 11.16 -8.26
CA LEU A 28 0.80 11.79 -7.10
C LEU A 28 0.31 13.18 -7.53
N GLU A 29 -1.00 13.40 -7.48
CA GLU A 29 -1.61 14.69 -7.83
C GLU A 29 -1.67 15.61 -6.61
N ALA A 30 -1.94 15.05 -5.44
CA ALA A 30 -1.96 15.80 -4.18
C ALA A 30 -1.67 14.89 -2.98
N GLU A 31 -1.13 15.50 -1.93
CA GLU A 31 -0.96 14.88 -0.62
C GLU A 31 -1.46 15.82 0.47
N PHE A 32 -2.23 15.28 1.40
CA PHE A 32 -2.76 16.01 2.55
C PHE A 32 -2.39 15.28 3.83
N ALA A 33 -2.01 16.03 4.86
CA ALA A 33 -1.75 15.51 6.20
C ALA A 33 -2.86 15.94 7.17
N TYR A 34 -3.40 14.99 7.92
CA TYR A 34 -4.46 15.18 8.90
C TYR A 34 -3.97 14.74 10.27
N LEU A 35 -4.04 15.64 11.26
CA LEU A 35 -3.84 15.26 12.66
C LEU A 35 -5.15 14.71 13.23
N SER A 36 -5.21 13.40 13.44
CA SER A 36 -6.30 12.75 14.14
C SER A 36 -6.02 12.75 15.65
N LYS A 37 -7.04 13.08 16.44
CA LYS A 37 -7.00 13.00 17.91
C LYS A 37 -8.25 12.28 18.38
N ALA A 38 -8.09 11.14 19.03
CA ALA A 38 -9.21 10.31 19.47
C ALA A 38 -8.97 9.77 20.89
N LYS A 39 -10.04 9.72 21.69
CA LYS A 39 -10.05 8.94 22.94
C LYS A 39 -10.60 7.55 22.62
N LEU A 40 -9.73 6.64 22.21
CA LEU A 40 -10.15 5.28 21.83
C LEU A 40 -10.52 4.46 23.07
N ASP A 41 -9.78 4.65 24.16
CA ASP A 41 -10.07 4.02 25.44
C ASP A 41 -10.90 4.97 26.32
N LYS A 42 -12.15 4.60 26.61
CA LYS A 42 -13.05 5.37 27.48
C LYS A 42 -12.72 5.25 28.96
N THR A 43 -11.85 4.31 29.33
CA THR A 43 -11.47 4.03 30.73
C THR A 43 -10.31 4.90 31.22
N ASN A 44 -9.59 5.54 30.31
CA ASN A 44 -8.48 6.42 30.64
C ASN A 44 -8.65 7.82 30.01
N SER A 45 -7.85 8.78 30.45
CA SER A 45 -7.86 10.16 29.93
C SER A 45 -6.93 10.36 28.73
N PHE A 46 -6.28 9.29 28.24
CA PHE A 46 -5.29 9.39 27.18
C PHE A 46 -5.97 9.73 25.85
N VAL A 47 -5.35 10.65 25.11
CA VAL A 47 -5.76 11.01 23.76
C VAL A 47 -4.75 10.40 22.81
N ASP A 48 -5.19 9.46 22.00
CA ASP A 48 -4.40 8.91 20.91
C ASP A 48 -4.33 9.97 19.80
N GLU A 49 -3.12 10.41 19.48
CA GLU A 49 -2.86 11.37 18.42
C GLU A 49 -2.04 10.72 17.31
N GLU A 50 -2.47 10.88 16.06
CA GLU A 50 -1.77 10.28 14.93
C GLU A 50 -1.95 11.08 13.64
N ILE A 51 -0.89 11.17 12.86
CA ILE A 51 -0.92 11.81 11.54
C ILE A 51 -1.37 10.78 10.51
N PHE A 52 -2.41 11.13 9.77
CA PHE A 52 -2.89 10.41 8.61
C PHE A 52 -2.55 11.17 7.33
N LEU A 53 -2.21 10.44 6.28
CA LEU A 53 -1.96 10.97 4.95
C LEU A 53 -3.10 10.56 4.03
N LEU A 54 -3.61 11.53 3.25
CA LEU A 54 -4.44 11.29 2.07
C LEU A 54 -3.59 11.56 0.83
N GLN A 55 -3.26 10.52 0.09
CA GLN A 55 -2.58 10.63 -1.19
C GLN A 55 -3.61 10.47 -2.30
N VAL A 56 -3.71 11.46 -3.18
CA VAL A 56 -4.61 11.47 -4.33
C VAL A 56 -3.77 11.29 -5.59
N LEU A 57 -4.14 10.27 -6.36
CA LEU A 57 -3.60 9.96 -7.67
C LEU A 57 -4.75 10.04 -8.67
N LYS A 58 -4.42 10.00 -9.95
CA LYS A 58 -5.36 10.20 -11.05
C LYS A 58 -6.65 9.37 -10.97
N ASP A 59 -6.56 8.11 -10.56
CA ASP A 59 -7.67 7.15 -10.54
C ASP A 59 -7.96 6.59 -9.14
N LYS A 60 -7.15 6.96 -8.15
CA LYS A 60 -7.15 6.36 -6.81
C LYS A 60 -6.79 7.35 -5.73
N ALA A 61 -7.31 7.12 -4.53
CA ALA A 61 -6.86 7.80 -3.32
C ALA A 61 -6.53 6.78 -2.24
N PHE A 62 -5.53 7.09 -1.42
CA PHE A 62 -5.13 6.28 -0.27
C PHE A 62 -5.18 7.12 0.99
N PHE A 63 -5.85 6.63 2.02
CA PHE A 63 -5.86 7.21 3.36
C PHE A 63 -5.24 6.24 4.35
N PHE A 64 -4.14 6.63 4.98
CA PHE A 64 -3.37 5.75 5.85
C PHE A 64 -2.63 6.50 6.94
N SER A 65 -2.32 5.80 8.03
CA SER A 65 -1.47 6.34 9.09
C SER A 65 0.00 6.45 8.65
N GLU A 66 0.64 7.57 8.99
CA GLU A 66 2.07 7.76 8.77
C GLU A 66 2.91 6.78 9.62
N ASN A 67 2.51 6.52 10.86
CA ASN A 67 3.19 5.57 11.75
C ASN A 67 3.08 4.13 11.23
N MET A 68 1.91 3.75 10.69
CA MET A 68 1.74 2.48 9.98
C MET A 68 2.67 2.42 8.78
N ALA A 69 2.72 3.45 7.92
CA ALA A 69 3.63 3.45 6.78
C ALA A 69 5.11 3.28 7.19
N LYS A 70 5.53 3.94 8.28
CA LYS A 70 6.87 3.80 8.88
C LYS A 70 7.11 2.38 9.41
N TYR A 71 6.16 1.82 10.16
CA TYR A 71 6.20 0.44 10.65
C TYR A 71 6.43 -0.54 9.50
N ASP A 72 5.61 -0.40 8.46
CA ASP A 72 5.55 -1.29 7.31
C ASP A 72 6.86 -1.21 6.49
N SER A 73 7.49 -0.03 6.44
CA SER A 73 8.80 0.20 5.83
C SER A 73 9.93 -0.46 6.63
N ILE A 74 9.99 -0.22 7.94
CA ILE A 74 11.00 -0.79 8.83
C ILE A 74 10.92 -2.32 8.81
N PHE A 75 9.71 -2.87 8.95
CA PHE A 75 9.50 -4.32 8.97
C PHE A 75 9.91 -4.98 7.64
N ARG A 76 9.58 -4.39 6.48
CA ARG A 76 10.03 -4.89 5.18
C ARG A 76 11.54 -4.82 5.02
N SER A 77 12.17 -3.75 5.48
CA SER A 77 13.62 -3.60 5.44
C SER A 77 14.32 -4.67 6.29
N GLU A 78 13.75 -5.00 7.45
CA GLU A 78 14.28 -6.01 8.35
C GLU A 78 14.12 -7.42 7.77
N ILE A 79 12.95 -7.74 7.22
CA ILE A 79 12.74 -9.00 6.49
C ILE A 79 13.80 -9.14 5.41
N LYS A 80 13.97 -8.12 4.56
CA LYS A 80 14.95 -8.14 3.47
C LYS A 80 16.36 -8.39 4.01
N ARG A 81 16.75 -7.69 5.07
CA ARG A 81 18.06 -7.86 5.74
C ARG A 81 18.27 -9.29 6.22
N VAL A 82 17.28 -9.88 6.91
CA VAL A 82 17.35 -11.26 7.39
C VAL A 82 17.45 -12.24 6.23
N PHE A 83 16.66 -12.05 5.17
CA PHE A 83 16.71 -12.91 3.97
C PHE A 83 18.08 -12.85 3.27
N GLU A 84 18.69 -11.67 3.15
CA GLU A 84 20.01 -11.51 2.54
C GLU A 84 21.14 -12.10 3.41
N ALA A 85 20.99 -12.04 4.74
CA ALA A 85 21.97 -12.57 5.67
C ALA A 85 21.83 -14.08 5.94
N THR A 86 20.67 -14.67 5.68
CA THR A 86 20.40 -16.09 5.98
C THR A 86 20.89 -17.00 4.85
N PRO A 87 21.77 -17.97 5.13
CA PRO A 87 22.22 -18.94 4.12
C PRO A 87 21.04 -19.74 3.56
N LYS A 88 21.12 -20.06 2.25
CA LYS A 88 20.10 -20.89 1.59
C LYS A 88 19.92 -22.23 2.33
N GLY A 89 18.67 -22.58 2.65
CA GLY A 89 18.32 -23.81 3.36
C GLY A 89 18.36 -23.69 4.89
N SER A 90 18.70 -22.52 5.44
CA SER A 90 18.62 -22.26 6.88
C SER A 90 17.24 -21.71 7.27
N PRO A 91 16.72 -22.02 8.47
CA PRO A 91 15.47 -21.45 8.95
C PRO A 91 15.61 -19.92 9.10
N ILE A 92 14.62 -19.21 8.60
CA ILE A 92 14.54 -17.75 8.69
C ILE A 92 13.91 -17.40 10.04
N HIS A 93 14.57 -16.55 10.83
CA HIS A 93 14.02 -16.01 12.07
C HIS A 93 13.92 -14.50 11.95
N ILE A 94 12.70 -13.99 11.91
CA ILE A 94 12.41 -12.56 11.84
C ILE A 94 11.93 -12.13 13.22
N THR A 95 12.73 -11.30 13.88
CA THR A 95 12.34 -10.66 15.14
C THR A 95 11.92 -9.23 14.82
N PRO A 96 10.74 -8.77 15.30
CA PRO A 96 10.34 -7.38 15.14
C PRO A 96 11.41 -6.45 15.74
N PRO A 97 11.86 -5.43 15.01
CA PRO A 97 12.87 -4.51 15.53
C PRO A 97 12.30 -3.68 16.69
N SER A 98 13.16 -3.29 17.64
CA SER A 98 12.76 -2.62 18.88
C SER A 98 12.27 -1.18 18.70
N ASN A 99 12.49 -0.59 17.52
CA ASN A 99 12.15 0.79 17.18
C ASN A 99 10.90 0.91 16.30
N LEU A 100 10.03 -0.10 16.30
CA LEU A 100 8.80 -0.05 15.52
C LEU A 100 7.88 1.07 16.05
N PRO A 101 7.39 1.96 15.17
CA PRO A 101 6.39 2.95 15.54
C PRO A 101 5.16 2.26 16.12
N ASN A 102 4.69 2.76 17.25
CA ASN A 102 3.42 2.32 17.81
C ASN A 102 2.28 3.04 17.08
N THR A 103 1.33 2.28 16.56
CA THR A 103 0.10 2.80 15.94
C THR A 103 -1.04 1.91 16.39
N LYS A 104 -2.20 2.51 16.68
CA LYS A 104 -3.44 1.76 16.92
C LYS A 104 -4.28 1.61 15.65
N PHE A 105 -3.81 2.13 14.52
CA PHE A 105 -4.56 2.24 13.27
C PHE A 105 -3.88 1.43 12.17
N HIS A 106 -4.02 0.10 12.25
CA HIS A 106 -3.34 -0.82 11.33
C HIS A 106 -4.02 -1.03 9.97
N TYR A 107 -4.68 -0.01 9.45
CA TYR A 107 -5.46 -0.08 8.20
C TYR A 107 -5.09 1.01 7.20
N VAL A 108 -5.34 0.73 5.93
CA VAL A 108 -5.27 1.65 4.80
C VAL A 108 -6.61 1.62 4.10
N ILE A 109 -7.19 2.79 3.84
CA ILE A 109 -8.39 2.91 3.02
C ILE A 109 -7.93 3.27 1.61
N ALA A 110 -8.23 2.41 0.63
CA ALA A 110 -7.97 2.66 -0.76
C ALA A 110 -9.30 2.90 -1.48
N GLN A 111 -9.45 4.07 -2.08
CA GLN A 111 -10.62 4.42 -2.88
C GLN A 111 -10.24 4.47 -4.35
N SER A 112 -11.04 3.83 -5.19
CA SER A 112 -11.01 3.95 -6.64
C SER A 112 -12.36 4.44 -7.16
N SER A 113 -12.47 4.70 -8.46
CA SER A 113 -13.74 5.04 -9.10
C SER A 113 -14.80 3.92 -9.01
N GLN A 114 -14.40 2.68 -8.73
CA GLN A 114 -15.27 1.50 -8.75
C GLN A 114 -15.49 0.88 -7.37
N SER A 115 -14.60 1.13 -6.41
CA SER A 115 -14.61 0.45 -5.11
C SER A 115 -13.95 1.28 -4.02
N VAL A 116 -14.35 1.01 -2.78
CA VAL A 116 -13.60 1.36 -1.57
C VAL A 116 -13.15 0.07 -0.93
N GLU A 117 -11.86 -0.04 -0.67
CA GLU A 117 -11.23 -1.21 -0.07
C GLU A 117 -10.57 -0.81 1.25
N TYR A 118 -10.86 -1.57 2.30
CA TYR A 118 -10.19 -1.45 3.59
C TYR A 118 -9.13 -2.53 3.67
N LEU A 119 -7.87 -2.11 3.71
CA LEU A 119 -6.72 -2.99 3.71
C LEU A 119 -6.12 -3.01 5.12
N GLU A 120 -6.26 -4.12 5.83
CA GLU A 120 -5.50 -4.37 7.04
C GLU A 120 -4.21 -5.12 6.67
N LYS A 121 -3.08 -4.64 7.18
CA LYS A 121 -1.78 -5.29 6.97
C LYS A 121 -1.25 -5.83 8.29
N ILE A 122 -1.32 -7.15 8.42
CA ILE A 122 -0.65 -7.91 9.48
C ILE A 122 0.32 -8.87 8.78
N GLY A 123 1.62 -8.79 9.10
CA GLY A 123 2.60 -9.76 8.62
C GLY A 123 2.81 -9.82 7.09
N GLY A 124 2.37 -8.80 6.33
CA GLY A 124 2.52 -8.76 4.86
C GLY A 124 1.34 -9.32 4.06
N GLU A 125 0.35 -9.93 4.72
CA GLU A 125 -0.92 -10.29 4.10
C GLU A 125 -1.83 -9.05 4.01
N ARG A 126 -2.57 -8.93 2.90
CA ARG A 126 -3.55 -7.86 2.68
C ARG A 126 -4.93 -8.45 2.84
N TYR A 127 -5.61 -8.11 3.92
CA TYR A 127 -7.02 -8.41 4.07
C TYR A 127 -7.82 -7.27 3.45
N SER A 128 -8.62 -7.56 2.43
CA SER A 128 -9.52 -6.58 1.81
C SER A 128 -10.94 -6.83 2.30
N TYR A 129 -11.55 -5.80 2.90
CA TYR A 129 -12.96 -5.82 3.26
C TYR A 129 -13.74 -4.97 2.26
N SER A 130 -14.74 -5.58 1.61
CA SER A 130 -15.54 -4.97 0.55
C SER A 130 -16.68 -4.07 1.06
N GLU A 131 -16.98 -4.10 2.35
CA GLU A 131 -18.03 -3.26 2.95
C GLU A 131 -17.55 -2.64 4.26
N PRO A 132 -17.71 -1.31 4.47
CA PRO A 132 -17.63 -0.76 5.80
C PRO A 132 -18.81 -1.29 6.61
N VAL A 133 -18.55 -2.14 7.62
CA VAL A 133 -19.57 -2.68 8.54
C VAL A 133 -20.05 -1.61 9.54
N ILE A 134 -20.19 -0.35 9.09
CA ILE A 134 -20.76 0.73 9.89
C ILE A 134 -22.16 1.02 9.35
N LYS A 135 -23.15 0.28 9.84
CA LYS A 135 -24.55 0.73 9.78
C LYS A 135 -24.74 1.78 10.86
N ILE A 136 -24.71 3.06 10.49
CA ILE A 136 -25.21 4.11 11.38
C ILE A 136 -26.73 3.92 11.42
N GLY A 137 -27.23 3.39 12.54
CA GLY A 137 -28.66 3.23 12.76
C GLY A 137 -29.37 4.59 12.78
N ASN A 138 -30.53 4.64 12.14
CA ASN A 138 -31.54 5.67 12.39
C ASN A 138 -32.20 5.43 13.75
#